data_AF-A0A1K1MF61-F1
#
_entry.id   AF-A0A1K1MF61-F1
#
_cell.length_a   1.000
_cell.length_b   1.000
_cell.length_c   1.000
_cell.angle_alpha   90.00
_cell.angle_beta   90.00
_cell.angle_gamma   90.00
#
_symmetry.space_group_name_H-M   'P 1'
#
loop_
_entity.id
_entity.type
_entity.pdbx_description
1 polymer ?
#
loop_
_entity_poly.entity_id
_entity_poly.type
_entity_poly.pdbx_seq_one_letter_code
_entity_poly.pdbx_strand_id
1 'polypeptide(L)'
;MSESKAKTINVRVSESEKSIIEEKANSVSLGTSEFLRTAALSDDKIILLQEGATIAKKLCELVCTFEKAEESGNIEGIYATTILSKIEELIAFFNKLSEKLTDISENDVSDDEEVTT
;
A
#
# COMPACT_ATOMS: atom_id res chain seq x y z
N MET A 1 39.40 3.18 -12.08
CA MET A 1 38.37 2.64 -11.18
C MET A 1 38.02 3.73 -10.18
N SER A 2 36.96 4.48 -10.46
CA SER A 2 36.51 5.58 -9.60
C SER A 2 35.59 4.96 -8.55
N GLU A 3 36.06 4.80 -7.32
CA GLU A 3 35.18 4.47 -6.19
C GLU A 3 34.12 5.57 -6.10
N SER A 4 32.86 5.26 -6.40
CA SER A 4 31.77 6.18 -6.16
C SER A 4 31.66 6.33 -4.64
N LYS A 5 32.26 7.38 -4.08
CA LYS A 5 32.14 7.69 -2.66
C LYS A 5 30.65 7.83 -2.33
N ALA A 6 30.13 6.92 -1.51
CA ALA A 6 28.80 7.03 -0.94
C ALA A 6 28.66 8.40 -0.28
N LYS A 7 27.90 9.31 -0.91
CA LYS A 7 27.65 10.65 -0.37
C LYS A 7 26.59 10.54 0.71
N THR A 8 26.98 10.76 1.96
CA THR A 8 26.02 10.91 3.06
C THR A 8 25.31 12.25 2.95
N ILE A 9 23.97 12.23 2.90
CA ILE A 9 23.13 13.43 2.96
C ILE A 9 22.54 13.51 4.36
N ASN A 10 22.77 14.64 5.03
CA ASN A 10 22.18 14.92 6.34
C ASN A 10 20.94 15.80 6.16
N VAL A 11 19.78 15.30 6.60
CA VAL A 11 18.51 16.05 6.58
C VAL A 11 18.26 16.61 7.97
N ARG A 12 17.99 17.92 8.06
CA ARG A 12 17.57 18.55 9.32
C ARG A 12 16.06 18.73 9.31
N VAL A 13 15.43 18.30 10.39
CA VAL A 13 13.99 18.38 10.62
C VAL A 13 13.73 18.75 12.08
N SER A 14 12.56 19.30 12.37
CA SER A 14 12.07 19.45 13.75
C SER A 14 11.82 18.08 14.40
N GLU A 15 11.72 18.04 15.74
CA GLU A 15 11.38 16.80 16.45
C GLU A 15 10.01 16.25 16.05
N SER A 16 9.02 17.13 15.85
CA SER A 16 7.69 16.74 15.37
C SER A 16 7.74 16.10 13.98
N GLU A 17 8.52 16.67 13.06
CA GLU A 17 8.69 16.11 11.72
C GLU A 17 9.44 14.78 11.75
N LYS A 18 10.45 14.65 12.63
CA LYS A 18 11.16 13.39 12.83
C LYS A 18 10.20 12.27 13.24
N SER A 19 9.33 12.51 14.22
CA SER A 19 8.33 11.53 14.65
C SER A 19 7.38 11.14 13.53
N ILE A 20 6.93 12.11 12.72
CA ILE A 20 6.04 11.85 11.57
C ILE A 20 6.76 11.01 10.51
N ILE A 21 8.04 11.28 10.23
CA ILE A 21 8.81 10.52 9.25
C ILE A 21 9.01 9.08 9.74
N GLU A 22 9.33 8.89 11.03
CA GLU A 22 9.48 7.56 11.62
C GLU A 22 8.17 6.77 11.61
N GLU A 23 7.04 7.41 11.95
CA GLU A 23 5.72 6.79 11.88
C GLU A 23 5.37 6.36 10.45
N LYS A 24 5.62 7.22 9.45
CA LYS A 24 5.38 6.92 8.05
C LYS A 24 6.28 5.80 7.53
N ALA A 25 7.57 5.82 7.85
CA ALA A 25 8.50 4.76 7.49
C ALA A 25 8.05 3.40 8.08
N ASN A 26 7.66 3.38 9.36
CA ASN A 26 7.14 2.20 10.03
C ASN A 26 5.84 1.68 9.37
N SER A 27 4.94 2.56 8.95
CA SER A 27 3.68 2.17 8.30
C SER A 27 3.87 1.43 6.96
N VAL A 28 5.04 1.57 6.32
CA VAL A 28 5.43 0.83 5.11
C VAL A 28 6.51 -0.20 5.37
N SER A 29 6.83 -0.48 6.64
CA SER A 29 7.87 -1.43 7.05
C SER A 29 9.28 -1.12 6.49
N LEU A 30 9.59 0.16 6.27
CA LEU A 30 10.91 0.62 5.82
C LEU A 30 11.69 1.28 6.96
N GLY A 31 13.03 1.26 6.85
CA GLY A 31 13.87 2.10 7.70
C GLY A 31 13.78 3.58 7.31
N THR A 32 13.94 4.51 8.25
CA THR A 32 13.86 5.97 8.01
C THR A 32 14.72 6.45 6.84
N SER A 33 15.96 5.94 6.74
CA SER A 33 16.87 6.32 5.64
C SER A 33 16.42 5.78 4.28
N GLU A 34 15.80 4.60 4.26
CA GLU A 34 15.28 3.98 3.05
C GLU A 34 14.02 4.72 2.59
N PHE A 35 13.08 4.96 3.50
CA PHE A 35 11.90 5.77 3.27
C PHE A 35 12.24 7.16 2.69
N LEU A 36 13.25 7.85 3.25
CA LEU A 36 13.69 9.16 2.74
C LEU A 36 14.33 9.07 1.35
N ARG A 37 15.06 8.00 1.04
CA ARG A 37 15.63 7.78 -0.30
C ARG A 37 14.54 7.51 -1.31
N THR A 38 13.61 6.60 -1.00
CA THR A 38 12.45 6.31 -1.85
C THR A 38 11.65 7.59 -2.10
N ALA A 39 11.35 8.36 -1.06
CA ALA A 39 10.60 9.61 -1.19
C ALA A 39 11.31 10.67 -2.05
N ALA A 40 12.64 10.69 -2.05
CA ALA A 40 13.44 11.64 -2.80
C ALA A 40 13.71 11.22 -4.25
N LEU A 41 13.65 9.92 -4.54
CA LEU A 41 13.97 9.33 -5.85
C LEU A 41 12.73 8.92 -6.65
N SER A 42 11.59 8.70 -6.00
CA SER A 42 10.33 8.44 -6.70
C SER A 42 9.81 9.73 -7.34
N ASP A 43 9.66 9.71 -8.67
CA ASP A 43 8.94 10.76 -9.41
C ASP A 43 7.45 10.80 -9.01
N ASP A 44 6.93 9.67 -8.52
CA ASP A 44 5.59 9.53 -7.96
C ASP A 44 5.57 9.82 -6.46
N LYS A 45 4.52 10.52 -6.01
CA LYS A 45 4.29 10.74 -4.58
C LYS A 45 4.09 9.39 -3.89
N ILE A 46 4.85 9.12 -2.82
CA ILE A 46 4.52 8.03 -1.89
C ILE A 46 3.13 8.30 -1.31
N ILE A 47 2.14 7.53 -1.76
CA ILE A 47 0.78 7.59 -1.26
C ILE A 47 0.60 6.43 -0.28
N LEU A 48 0.48 6.79 1.00
CA LEU A 48 0.23 5.85 2.08
C LEU A 48 -1.27 5.66 2.23
N LEU A 49 -1.75 4.43 2.05
CA LEU A 49 -3.14 4.08 2.34
C LEU A 49 -3.28 3.84 3.86
N GLN A 50 -3.26 4.93 4.62
CA GLN A 50 -3.55 4.89 6.05
C GLN A 50 -4.93 4.23 6.24
N GLU A 51 -5.00 3.24 7.13
CA GLU A 51 -6.20 2.44 7.41
C GLU A 51 -6.64 1.43 6.33
N GLY A 52 -5.80 1.11 5.34
CA GLY A 52 -6.13 0.09 4.32
C GLY A 52 -6.57 -1.25 4.91
N ALA A 53 -5.90 -1.71 5.98
CA ALA A 53 -6.28 -2.92 6.71
C ALA A 53 -7.67 -2.80 7.38
N THR A 54 -8.01 -1.61 7.90
CA THR A 54 -9.32 -1.34 8.50
C THR A 54 -10.41 -1.35 7.42
N ILE A 55 -10.14 -0.75 6.25
CA ILE A 55 -11.07 -0.75 5.11
C ILE A 55 -11.31 -2.18 4.63
N ALA A 56 -10.25 -2.98 4.42
CA ALA A 56 -10.36 -4.38 4.02
C ALA A 56 -11.19 -5.19 5.03
N LYS A 57 -10.92 -5.02 6.32
CA LYS A 57 -11.70 -5.65 7.40
C LYS A 57 -13.18 -5.28 7.33
N LYS A 58 -13.50 -3.99 7.14
CA LYS A 58 -14.88 -3.50 7.06
C LYS A 58 -15.61 -4.02 5.83
N LEU A 59 -14.93 -4.16 4.70
CA LEU A 59 -15.49 -4.78 3.49
C LEU A 59 -15.82 -6.26 3.73
N CYS A 60 -14.92 -7.02 4.36
CA CYS A 60 -15.19 -8.41 4.74
C CYS A 60 -16.36 -8.53 5.73
N GLU A 61 -16.41 -7.69 6.76
CA GLU A 61 -17.52 -7.65 7.72
C GLU A 61 -18.87 -7.40 7.02
N LEU A 62 -18.87 -6.52 6.00
CA LEU A 62 -20.07 -6.20 5.23
C LEU A 62 -20.55 -7.39 4.40
N VAL A 63 -19.64 -8.09 3.69
CA VAL A 63 -19.95 -9.32 2.95
C VAL A 63 -20.58 -10.36 3.87
N CYS A 64 -19.91 -10.70 4.97
CA CYS A 64 -20.40 -11.71 5.91
C CYS A 64 -21.75 -11.34 6.53
N THR A 65 -22.03 -10.05 6.71
CA THR A 65 -23.31 -9.57 7.25
C THR A 65 -24.43 -9.78 6.23
N PHE A 66 -24.18 -9.48 4.96
CA PHE A 66 -25.16 -9.65 3.89
C PHE A 66 -25.44 -11.12 3.57
N GLU A 67 -24.40 -11.96 3.51
CA GLU A 67 -24.58 -13.42 3.34
C GLU A 67 -25.46 -14.01 4.44
N LYS A 68 -25.19 -13.67 5.71
CA LYS A 68 -26.03 -14.12 6.84
C LYS A 68 -27.46 -13.60 6.77
N ALA A 69 -27.64 -12.37 6.28
CA ALA A 69 -28.96 -11.76 6.15
C ALA A 69 -29.79 -12.42 5.02
N GLU A 70 -29.13 -12.87 3.94
CA GLU A 70 -29.73 -13.69 2.91
C GLU A 70 -30.09 -15.09 3.43
N GLU A 71 -29.15 -15.79 4.08
CA GLU A 71 -29.35 -17.13 4.64
C GLU A 71 -30.49 -17.17 5.67
N SER A 72 -30.67 -16.09 6.43
CA SER A 72 -31.75 -15.96 7.43
C SER A 72 -33.09 -15.53 6.83
N GLY A 73 -33.17 -15.29 5.52
CA GLY A 73 -34.39 -14.84 4.83
C GLY A 73 -34.81 -13.42 5.20
N ASN A 74 -33.93 -12.64 5.83
CA ASN A 74 -34.20 -11.24 6.18
C ASN A 74 -34.13 -10.31 4.95
N ILE A 75 -33.54 -10.78 3.85
CA ILE A 75 -33.41 -10.07 2.59
C ILE A 75 -33.80 -11.05 1.47
N GLU A 76 -34.61 -10.60 0.50
CA GLU A 76 -34.86 -11.43 -0.68
C GLU A 76 -33.57 -11.61 -1.50
N GLY A 77 -33.35 -12.82 -2.02
CA GLY A 77 -32.12 -13.19 -2.73
C GLY A 77 -31.77 -12.27 -3.90
N ILE A 78 -32.75 -11.63 -4.55
CA ILE A 78 -32.51 -10.69 -5.65
C ILE A 78 -31.79 -9.41 -5.18
N TYR A 79 -32.11 -8.93 -3.98
CA TYR A 79 -31.46 -7.77 -3.36
C TYR A 79 -30.10 -8.18 -2.78
N ALA A 80 -30.00 -9.36 -2.18
CA ALA A 80 -28.73 -9.91 -1.69
C ALA A 80 -27.71 -10.03 -2.83
N THR A 81 -28.08 -10.66 -3.94
CA THR A 81 -27.23 -10.83 -5.13
C THR A 81 -26.76 -9.48 -5.67
N THR A 82 -27.66 -8.49 -5.77
CA THR A 82 -27.32 -7.16 -6.29
C THR A 82 -26.34 -6.42 -5.38
N ILE A 83 -26.56 -6.49 -4.06
CA ILE A 83 -25.72 -5.78 -3.08
C ILE A 83 -24.36 -6.45 -2.96
N LEU A 84 -24.30 -7.79 -2.88
CA LEU A 84 -23.05 -8.55 -2.84
C LEU A 84 -22.20 -8.26 -4.08
N SER A 85 -22.79 -8.25 -5.28
CA SER A 85 -22.10 -7.87 -6.51
C SER A 85 -21.48 -6.46 -6.45
N LYS A 86 -22.18 -5.49 -5.82
CA LYS A 86 -21.64 -4.14 -5.62
C LYS A 86 -20.53 -4.08 -4.57
N ILE A 87 -20.58 -4.91 -3.54
CA ILE A 87 -19.51 -5.02 -2.56
C ILE A 87 -18.27 -5.66 -3.20
N GLU A 88 -18.44 -6.65 -4.07
CA GLU A 88 -17.35 -7.25 -4.85
C GLU A 88 -16.69 -6.24 -5.80
N GLU A 89 -17.48 -5.42 -6.51
CA GLU A 89 -16.95 -4.31 -7.31
C GLU A 89 -16.10 -3.34 -6.47
N LEU A 90 -16.55 -3.03 -5.25
CA LEU A 90 -15.83 -2.15 -4.32
C LEU A 90 -14.53 -2.80 -3.81
N ILE A 91 -14.54 -4.10 -3.52
CA ILE A 91 -13.34 -4.86 -3.16
C ILE A 91 -12.34 -4.87 -4.34
N ALA A 92 -12.80 -5.12 -5.56
CA ALA A 92 -11.96 -5.08 -6.75
C ALA A 92 -11.33 -3.70 -6.97
N PHE A 93 -12.10 -2.63 -6.77
CA PHE A 93 -11.58 -1.26 -6.84
C PHE A 93 -10.54 -0.98 -5.74
N PHE A 94 -10.81 -1.42 -4.51
CA PHE A 94 -9.87 -1.27 -3.38
C PHE A 94 -8.57 -2.04 -3.61
N ASN A 95 -8.63 -3.26 -4.14
CA ASN A 95 -7.44 -4.04 -4.48
C ASN A 95 -6.63 -3.38 -5.59
N LYS A 96 -7.29 -2.90 -6.65
CA LYS A 96 -6.62 -2.16 -7.73
C LYS A 96 -5.98 -0.86 -7.24
N LEU A 97 -6.61 -0.17 -6.28
CA LEU A 97 -6.01 0.99 -5.63
C LEU A 97 -4.79 0.58 -4.81
N SER A 98 -4.89 -0.52 -4.05
CA SER A 98 -3.80 -1.05 -3.23
C SER A 98 -2.60 -1.45 -4.08
N GLU A 99 -2.81 -2.21 -5.17
CA GLU A 99 -1.77 -2.63 -6.12
C GLU A 99 -0.96 -1.43 -6.65
N LYS A 100 -1.64 -0.36 -7.05
CA LYS A 100 -1.02 0.88 -7.53
C LYS A 100 -0.20 1.63 -6.48
N LEU A 101 -0.39 1.32 -5.20
CA LEU A 101 0.33 1.95 -4.09
C LEU A 101 1.50 1.09 -3.59
N THR A 102 1.47 -0.22 -3.87
CA THR A 102 2.54 -1.17 -3.53
C THR A 102 3.77 -1.09 -4.44
N ASP A 103 3.83 -0.14 -5.37
CA ASP A 103 4.96 0.09 -6.28
C ASP A 103 6.24 0.64 -5.57
N ILE A 104 6.31 0.45 -4.25
CA ILE A 104 7.46 0.78 -3.41
C ILE A 104 8.37 -0.45 -3.20
N SER A 105 7.94 -1.66 -3.60
CA SER A 105 8.66 -2.90 -3.21
C SER A 105 9.39 -3.69 -4.30
N GLU A 106 9.32 -3.35 -5.59
CA GLU A 106 10.03 -4.14 -6.62
C GLU A 106 10.68 -3.25 -7.68
N ASN A 107 11.90 -2.79 -7.42
CA ASN A 107 12.88 -2.49 -8.48
C ASN A 107 14.32 -2.41 -7.98
N ASP A 108 14.75 -3.40 -7.20
CA ASP A 108 16.17 -3.70 -7.01
C ASP A 108 16.33 -5.22 -6.92
N VAL A 109 16.24 -5.91 -8.07
CA VAL A 109 17.21 -6.90 -8.59
C VAL A 109 16.75 -7.27 -10.01
N SER A 110 17.36 -6.64 -11.03
CA SER A 110 17.56 -7.34 -12.30
C SER A 110 19.05 -7.29 -12.58
N ASP A 111 19.68 -8.46 -12.44
CA ASP A 111 21.09 -8.73 -12.69
C ASP A 111 21.54 -8.10 -14.03
N ASP A 112 22.62 -7.34 -13.98
CA ASP A 112 23.42 -7.02 -15.16
C ASP A 112 23.94 -8.35 -15.73
N GLU A 113 23.31 -8.84 -16.80
CA GLU A 113 23.97 -9.81 -17.67
C GLU A 113 25.14 -9.10 -18.36
N GLU A 114 26.32 -9.46 -17.87
CA GLU A 114 27.63 -9.19 -18.43
C GLU A 114 27.71 -9.75 -19.87
N VAL A 115 27.33 -8.95 -20.88
CA VAL A 115 27.64 -9.27 -22.28
C VAL A 115 29.08 -8.88 -22.55
N THR A 116 29.94 -9.87 -22.33
CA THR A 116 31.28 -9.94 -22.91
C THR A 116 31.19 -10.03 -24.44
N THR A 117 31.81 -9.07 -25.14
CA THR A 117 32.74 -9.28 -26.28
C THR A 117 33.34 -7.95 -26.73
#